data_AF-A0A382M8F6-F1
#
_entry.id   AF-A0A382M8F6-F1
#
_cell.length_a   1.000
_cell.length_b   1.000
_cell.length_c   1.000
_cell.angle_alpha   90.00
_cell.angle_beta   90.00
_cell.angle_gamma   90.00
#
_symmetry.space_group_name_H-M   'P 1'
#
loop_
_entity.id
_entity.type
_entity.pdbx_description
1 polymer ?
#
loop_
_entity_poly.entity_id
_entity_poly.type
_entity_poly.pdbx_seq_one_letter_code
_entity_poly.pdbx_strand_id
1 'polypeptide(L)' 'MHMSLKGHLIRTKMKSLIWQLTCLALLNGCAQNNIIRIESVNQNSRVRYIVIHFTTENFSESLKTLTQASDRPVSSHY' A
#
# COMPACT_ATOMS: atom_id res chain seq x y z
N MET A 1 52.04 -2.93 -29.91
CA MET A 1 50.58 -3.18 -30.04
C MET A 1 49.93 -3.12 -28.65
N HIS A 2 49.73 -1.93 -28.07
CA HIS A 2 49.29 -1.84 -26.65
C HIS A 2 48.39 -0.62 -26.31
N MET A 3 47.68 -0.07 -27.31
CA MET A 3 46.85 1.13 -27.14
C MET A 3 45.34 0.96 -27.40
N SER A 4 44.85 -0.27 -27.63
CA SER A 4 43.44 -0.52 -28.02
C SER A 4 42.62 -1.34 -27.01
N LEU A 5 43.00 -1.34 -25.72
CA LEU A 5 42.17 -1.95 -24.66
C LEU A 5 41.58 -0.89 -23.72
N LYS A 6 42.37 0.15 -23.39
CA LYS A 6 41.93 1.25 -22.51
C LYS A 6 40.75 2.04 -23.10
N GLY A 7 40.78 2.32 -24.41
CA GLY A 7 39.69 3.05 -25.07
C GLY A 7 38.37 2.27 -25.10
N HIS A 8 38.42 0.95 -25.26
CA HIS A 8 37.22 0.09 -25.22
C HIS A 8 36.65 0.00 -23.81
N LEU A 9 37.52 -0.14 -22.79
CA LEU A 9 37.14 -0.13 -21.38
C LEU A 9 36.52 1.20 -20.92
N ILE A 10 37.06 2.33 -21.40
CA ILE A 10 36.51 3.66 -21.12
C ILE A 10 35.12 3.80 -21.78
N ARG A 11 34.95 3.29 -23.01
CA ARG A 11 33.67 3.33 -23.73
C ARG A 11 32.59 2.45 -23.07
N THR A 12 32.94 1.30 -22.50
CA THR A 12 31.99 0.45 -21.76
C THR A 12 31.63 1.05 -20.39
N LYS A 13 32.59 1.61 -19.67
CA LYS A 13 32.31 2.34 -18.41
C LYS A 13 31.44 3.58 -18.64
N MET A 14 31.67 4.32 -19.71
CA MET A 14 30.87 5.50 -20.07
C MET A 14 29.43 5.13 -20.44
N LYS A 15 29.21 4.04 -21.18
CA LYS A 15 27.86 3.53 -21.47
C LYS A 15 27.13 3.06 -20.20
N SER A 16 27.84 2.40 -19.30
CA SER A 16 27.30 1.96 -18.01
C SER A 16 26.90 3.14 -17.13
N LEU A 17 27.71 4.20 -17.09
CA LEU A 17 27.39 5.43 -16.36
C LEU A 17 26.15 6.13 -16.92
N ILE A 18 26.04 6.20 -18.25
CA ILE A 18 24.85 6.76 -18.91
C ILE A 18 23.60 5.95 -18.55
N TRP A 19 23.68 4.61 -18.58
CA TRP A 19 22.56 3.75 -18.18
C TRP A 19 22.15 3.94 -16.71
N GLN A 20 23.13 4.07 -15.81
CA GLN A 20 22.87 4.35 -14.40
C GLN A 20 22.17 5.71 -14.22
N LEU A 21 22.67 6.76 -14.87
CA LEU A 21 22.07 8.10 -14.82
C LEU A 21 20.64 8.13 -15.38
N THR A 22 20.38 7.41 -16.48
CA THR A 22 19.03 7.28 -17.05
C THR A 22 18.08 6.56 -16.10
N CYS A 23 18.52 5.47 -15.46
CA CYS A 23 17.71 4.78 -14.44
C CYS A 23 17.40 5.69 -13.25
N LEU A 24 18.38 6.44 -12.76
CA LEU A 24 18.18 7.40 -11.66
C LEU A 24 17.19 8.51 -12.06
N ALA A 25 17.25 9.02 -13.29
CA ALA A 25 16.32 10.03 -13.78
C ALA A 25 14.87 9.50 -13.85
N LEU A 26 14.68 8.26 -14.32
CA LEU A 26 13.35 7.65 -14.43
C LEU A 26 12.71 7.38 -13.06
N LEU A 27 13.50 7.00 -12.05
CA LEU A 27 12.99 6.73 -10.70
C LEU A 27 12.51 8.00 -9.98
N ASN A 28 13.15 9.16 -10.22
CA ASN A 28 12.75 10.43 -9.59
C ASN A 28 11.42 10.98 -10.14
N GLY A 29 11.08 10.69 -11.40
CA GLY A 29 9.82 11.14 -12.00
C GLY A 29 8.57 10.53 -11.35
N CYS A 30 8.64 9.28 -10.89
CA CYS A 30 7.51 8.60 -10.25
C CYS A 30 7.33 8.95 -8.77
N ALA A 31 8.40 9.39 -8.09
CA ALA A 31 8.36 9.71 -6.66
C ALA A 31 7.75 11.10 -6.38
N GLN A 32 7.78 12.00 -7.37
CA GLN A 32 7.31 13.38 -7.22
C GLN A 32 5.80 13.52 -7.51
N ASN A 33 4.98 12.68 -6.87
CA ASN A 33 3.54 12.80 -6.96
C ASN A 33 3.05 13.69 -5.81
N ASN A 34 2.96 15.00 -6.06
CA ASN A 34 2.33 15.95 -5.13
C ASN A 34 0.81 15.75 -5.17
N ILE A 35 0.34 14.71 -4.47
CA ILE A 35 -1.08 14.44 -4.32
C ILE A 35 -1.66 15.50 -3.38
N ILE A 36 -2.36 16.47 -3.96
CA ILE A 36 -3.14 17.43 -3.19
C ILE A 36 -4.43 16.73 -2.77
N ARG A 37 -4.50 16.32 -1.50
CA ARG A 37 -5.72 15.75 -0.91
C ARG A 37 -6.65 16.89 -0.50
N ILE A 38 -7.67 17.15 -1.31
CA ILE A 38 -8.73 18.11 -0.98
C ILE A 38 -9.96 17.31 -0.54
N GLU A 39 -10.19 17.25 0.76
CA GLU A 39 -11.42 16.65 1.29
C GLU A 39 -12.60 17.62 1.16
N SER A 40 -13.79 17.08 0.92
CA SER A 40 -15.00 17.90 0.87
C SER A 40 -15.35 18.37 2.27
N VAL A 41 -15.63 19.67 2.42
CA VAL A 41 -16.16 20.25 3.68
C VAL A 41 -17.49 19.64 4.11
N ASN A 42 -18.20 18.99 3.17
CA ASN A 42 -19.48 18.32 3.42
C ASN A 42 -19.31 16.80 3.62
N GLN A 43 -18.09 16.28 3.73
CA GLN A 43 -17.84 14.88 4.09
C GLN A 43 -17.98 14.70 5.60
N ASN A 44 -18.63 13.61 6.02
CA ASN A 44 -18.63 13.17 7.41
C ASN A 44 -18.48 11.64 7.49
N SER A 45 -18.07 11.13 8.65
CA SER A 45 -18.09 9.70 8.95
C SER A 45 -19.50 9.14 8.82
N ARG A 46 -19.62 7.97 8.19
CA ARG A 46 -20.88 7.21 8.16
C ARG A 46 -21.23 6.65 9.54
N VAL A 47 -20.22 6.33 10.36
CA VAL A 47 -20.39 5.81 11.72
C VAL A 47 -20.39 6.99 12.68
N ARG A 48 -21.48 7.15 13.44
CA ARG A 48 -21.67 8.26 14.40
C ARG A 48 -21.75 7.80 15.86
N TYR A 49 -22.09 6.55 16.09
CA TYR A 49 -22.31 5.99 17.41
C TYR A 49 -21.69 4.60 17.51
N ILE A 50 -21.29 4.25 18.74
CA ILE A 50 -20.84 2.92 19.11
C ILE A 50 -21.82 2.40 20.15
N VAL A 51 -22.32 1.19 19.95
CA VAL A 51 -23.18 0.50 20.91
C VAL A 51 -22.42 -0.70 21.44
N ILE A 52 -22.29 -0.80 22.76
CA ILE A 52 -21.52 -1.87 23.42
C ILE A 52 -22.50 -2.94 23.90
N HIS A 53 -22.27 -4.17 23.45
CA HIS A 53 -23.04 -5.35 23.83
C HIS A 53 -22.12 -6.43 24.42
N PHE A 54 -22.72 -7.34 25.19
CA PHE A 54 -22.08 -8.59 25.61
C PHE A 54 -22.94 -9.78 25.17
N THR A 55 -22.29 -10.90 24.86
CA THR A 55 -22.97 -12.19 24.69
C THR A 55 -23.01 -12.92 26.03
N THR A 56 -24.07 -13.70 26.26
CA THR A 56 -24.24 -14.49 27.50
C THR A 56 -23.50 -15.83 27.48
N GLU A 57 -22.89 -16.18 26.35
CA GLU A 57 -22.28 -17.48 26.07
C GLU A 57 -20.75 -17.45 26.20
N ASN A 58 -20.12 -18.63 26.23
CA ASN A 58 -18.66 -18.73 26.08
C ASN A 58 -18.19 -18.22 24.70
N PHE A 59 -16.88 -18.05 24.53
CA PHE A 59 -16.31 -17.49 23.30
C PHE A 59 -16.66 -18.28 22.03
N SER A 60 -16.58 -19.61 22.08
CA SER A 60 -16.83 -20.46 20.91
C SER A 60 -18.28 -20.33 20.43
N GLU A 61 -19.23 -20.39 21.36
CA GLU A 61 -20.65 -20.24 21.04
C GLU A 61 -20.97 -18.79 20.63
N SER A 62 -20.39 -17.80 21.29
CA SER A 62 -20.52 -16.39 20.90
C SER A 62 -20.04 -16.15 19.46
N LEU A 63 -18.86 -16.67 19.11
CA LEU A 63 -18.31 -16.54 17.77
C LEU A 63 -19.20 -17.23 16.74
N LYS A 64 -19.67 -18.45 17.05
CA LYS A 64 -20.59 -19.20 16.20
C LYS A 64 -21.88 -18.40 15.95
N THR A 65 -22.52 -17.91 17.00
CA THR A 65 -23.76 -17.12 16.92
C THR A 65 -23.59 -15.85 16.07
N LEU A 66 -22.44 -15.18 16.16
CA LEU A 66 -22.20 -13.91 15.47
C LEU A 66 -21.69 -14.06 14.03
N THR A 67 -21.37 -15.28 13.57
CA THR A 67 -20.71 -15.49 12.27
C THR A 67 -21.37 -16.55 11.39
N GLN A 68 -22.06 -17.53 11.95
CA GLN A 68 -22.68 -18.61 11.18
C GLN A 68 -24.13 -18.30 10.81
N ALA A 69 -24.59 -18.88 9.70
CA ALA A 69 -25.99 -18.82 9.31
C ALA A 69 -26.87 -19.55 10.32
N SER A 70 -28.04 -18.98 10.60
CA SER A 70 -29.07 -19.57 11.44
C SER A 70 -30.44 -19.04 11.01
N ASP A 71 -31.52 -19.60 11.57
CA ASP A 71 -32.88 -19.08 11.34
C ASP A 71 -33.07 -17.65 11.87
N ARG A 72 -32.15 -17.16 12.71
CA ARG A 72 -32.14 -15.82 13.32
C ARG A 72 -30.71 -15.25 13.32
N PRO A 73 -30.18 -14.86 12.15
CA PRO A 73 -28.79 -14.43 12.04
C PRO A 73 -28.61 -13.05 12.70
N VAL A 74 -27.54 -12.93 13.48
CA VAL A 74 -27.12 -11.67 14.11
C VAL A 74 -25.61 -11.51 13.97
N SER A 75 -25.12 -10.28 14.01
CA SER A 75 -23.69 -9.97 13.97
C SER A 75 -23.39 -8.71 14.79
N SER A 76 -22.11 -8.49 15.08
CA SER A 76 -21.62 -7.26 15.72
C SER A 76 -20.28 -6.88 15.12
N HIS A 77 -20.06 -5.57 14.97
CA HIS A 77 -18.78 -5.00 14.55
C HIS A 77 -18.00 -4.59 15.80
N TYR A 78 -16.69 -4.79 15.78
CA TYR A 78 -15.76 -4.47 16.86
C TYR A 78 -14.68 -3.53 16.34
#